data_AF-A0A1B6B968-F1
#
_entry.id   AF-A0A1B6B968-F1
#
_cell.length_a   1.000
_cell.length_b   1.000
_cell.length_c   1.000
_cell.angle_alpha   90.00
_cell.angle_beta   90.00
_cell.angle_gamma   90.00
#
_symmetry.space_group_name_H-M   'P 1'
#
loop_
_entity.id
_entity.type
_entity.pdbx_description
1 polymer ?
#
loop_
_entity_poly.entity_id
_entity_poly.type
_entity_poly.pdbx_seq_one_letter_code
_entity_poly.pdbx_strand_id
1 'polypeptide(L)' 'MAILIHQRLDQIRSASSVEMLVQFSIGRCHPLQGNRKGEYAMDLVQPYRMIFEQNDKEIQVVRIIKIEDYH' A
#
# COMPACT_ATOMS: atom_id res chain seq x y z
N MET A 1 -6.28 4.24 14.77
CA MET A 1 -5.07 3.89 14.00
C MET A 1 -4.92 2.39 13.79
N ALA A 2 -4.80 1.56 14.85
CA ALA A 2 -4.62 0.11 14.73
C ALA A 2 -5.66 -0.61 13.84
N ILE A 3 -6.95 -0.26 13.96
CA ILE A 3 -8.03 -0.82 13.14
C ILE A 3 -7.76 -0.63 11.63
N LEU A 4 -7.34 0.57 11.22
CA LEU A 4 -7.04 0.85 9.82
C LEU A 4 -5.78 0.12 9.36
N ILE A 5 -4.76 0.00 10.21
CA ILE A 5 -3.55 -0.78 9.88
C ILE A 5 -3.92 -2.24 9.61
N HIS A 6 -4.69 -2.87 10.49
CA HIS A 6 -5.17 -4.24 10.29
C HIS A 6 -6.00 -4.35 9.01
N GLN A 7 -6.92 -3.41 8.78
CA GLN A 7 -7.70 -3.38 7.55
C GLN A 7 -6.83 -3.30 6.28
N ARG A 8 -5.74 -2.50 6.28
CA ARG A 8 -4.82 -2.44 5.12
C ARG A 8 -4.06 -3.74 4.93
N LEU A 9 -3.60 -4.37 6.01
CA LEU A 9 -2.92 -5.66 5.93
C LEU A 9 -3.84 -6.75 5.38
N ASP A 10 -5.11 -6.77 5.79
CA ASP A 10 -6.09 -7.74 5.28
C ASP A 10 -6.42 -7.49 3.81
N GLN A 11 -6.57 -6.22 3.41
CA GLN A 11 -6.76 -5.85 2.01
C GLN A 11 -5.59 -6.31 1.13
N ILE A 12 -4.35 -6.04 1.55
CA ILE A 12 -3.15 -6.46 0.82
C ILE A 12 -3.06 -7.99 0.75
N ARG A 13 -3.36 -8.70 1.84
CA ARG A 13 -3.33 -10.17 1.88
C ARG A 13 -4.41 -10.83 1.02
N SER A 14 -5.58 -10.19 0.89
CA SER A 14 -6.72 -10.74 0.15
C SER A 14 -6.70 -10.43 -1.35
N ALA A 15 -5.96 -9.41 -1.77
CA ALA A 15 -5.93 -8.98 -3.16
C ALA A 15 -5.10 -9.95 -4.01
N SER A 16 -5.56 -10.17 -5.25
CA SER A 16 -4.86 -11.02 -6.21
C SER A 16 -3.60 -10.37 -6.81
N SER A 17 -3.45 -9.04 -6.67
CA SER A 17 -2.24 -8.29 -7.02
C SER A 17 -2.29 -6.85 -6.48
N VAL A 18 -1.15 -6.15 -6.49
CA VAL A 18 -1.11 -4.71 -6.15
C VAL A 18 -1.80 -3.86 -7.21
N GLU A 19 -1.75 -4.25 -8.47
CA GLU A 19 -2.48 -3.57 -9.55
C GLU A 19 -3.99 -3.61 -9.32
N MET A 20 -4.53 -4.70 -8.76
CA MET A 20 -5.94 -4.77 -8.37
C MET A 20 -6.26 -3.72 -7.30
N LEU A 21 -5.41 -3.58 -6.27
CA LEU A 21 -5.60 -2.57 -5.21
C LEU A 21 -5.63 -1.15 -5.81
N VAL A 22 -4.74 -0.86 -6.76
CA VAL A 22 -4.68 0.43 -7.46
C VAL A 22 -5.91 0.63 -8.36
N GLN A 23 -6.23 -0.35 -9.22
CA GLN A 23 -7.32 -0.27 -10.19
C GLN A 23 -8.67 0.01 -9.52
N PHE A 24 -8.93 -0.63 -8.38
CA PHE A 24 -10.18 -0.47 -7.64
C PHE A 24 -10.07 0.54 -6.49
N SER A 25 -8.95 1.25 -6.37
CA SER A 25 -8.71 2.26 -5.33
C SER A 25 -8.96 1.74 -3.91
N ILE A 26 -8.66 0.46 -3.66
CA ILE A 26 -8.84 -0.17 -2.35
C ILE A 26 -7.94 0.53 -1.34
N GLY A 27 -8.53 1.08 -0.28
CA GLY A 27 -7.82 1.90 0.69
C GLY A 27 -7.08 3.11 0.10
N ARG A 28 -7.56 3.61 -1.04
CA ARG A 28 -6.95 4.68 -1.83
C ARG A 28 -5.51 4.35 -2.25
N CYS A 29 -5.24 3.07 -2.54
CA CYS A 29 -3.95 2.61 -3.03
C CYS A 29 -3.55 3.35 -4.31
N HIS A 30 -2.35 3.93 -4.32
CA HIS A 30 -1.78 4.60 -5.48
C HIS A 30 -0.26 4.41 -5.55
N PRO A 31 0.32 4.32 -6.75
CA PRO A 31 1.78 4.28 -6.90
C PRO A 31 2.39 5.64 -6.57
N LEU A 32 3.59 5.62 -6.01
CA LEU A 32 4.38 6.81 -5.76
C LEU A 32 5.27 7.14 -6.96
N GLN A 33 5.66 8.41 -7.06
CA GLN A 33 6.35 8.97 -8.21
C GLN A 33 7.77 9.44 -7.86
N GLY A 34 8.56 9.76 -8.90
CA GLY A 34 9.92 10.26 -8.75
C GLY A 34 10.85 9.23 -8.10
N ASN A 35 11.57 9.66 -7.05
CA ASN A 35 12.54 8.82 -6.33
C ASN A 35 11.91 7.64 -5.58
N ARG A 36 10.58 7.59 -5.51
CA ARG A 36 9.81 6.53 -4.83
C ARG A 36 9.10 5.61 -5.80
N LYS A 37 9.48 5.64 -7.08
CA LYS A 37 8.94 4.75 -8.10
C LYS A 37 9.16 3.30 -7.69
N GLY A 38 8.08 2.51 -7.68
CA GLY A 38 8.06 1.13 -7.19
C GLY A 38 7.44 0.97 -5.80
N GLU A 39 7.23 2.08 -5.08
CA GLU A 39 6.46 2.12 -3.85
C GLU A 39 4.99 2.49 -4.12
N TYR A 40 4.14 2.11 -3.18
CA TYR A 40 2.70 2.36 -3.15
C TYR A 40 2.30 2.90 -1.79
N ALA A 41 1.22 3.67 -1.75
CA ALA A 41 0.66 4.21 -0.52
C ALA A 41 -0.83 3.92 -0.38
N MET A 42 -1.25 3.56 0.83
CA MET A 42 -2.66 3.48 1.24
C MET A 42 -2.95 4.41 2.42
N ASP A 43 -4.13 5.02 2.43
CA ASP A 43 -4.54 5.95 3.48
C ASP A 43 -4.78 5.24 4.82
N LEU A 44 -4.30 5.84 5.91
CA LEU A 44 -4.70 5.54 7.28
C LEU A 44 -5.58 6.68 7.82
N VAL A 45 -5.38 7.10 9.08
CA VAL A 45 -5.97 8.33 9.59
C VAL A 45 -5.15 9.49 9.02
N GLN A 46 -5.81 10.47 8.40
CA GLN A 46 -5.14 11.67 7.90
C GLN A 46 -4.26 12.29 9.01
N PRO A 47 -3.00 12.66 8.73
CA PRO A 47 -2.35 12.68 7.41
C PRO A 47 -1.55 11.42 7.02
N TYR A 48 -1.67 10.34 7.79
CA TYR A 48 -0.78 9.19 7.70
C TYR A 48 -1.13 8.21 6.57
N ARG A 49 -0.08 7.61 6.00
CA ARG A 49 -0.19 6.57 4.98
C ARG A 49 0.72 5.39 5.27
N MET A 50 0.26 4.20 4.90
CA MET A 50 1.05 2.98 4.88
C MET A 50 1.77 2.88 3.54
N ILE A 51 3.09 2.85 3.58
CA ILE A 51 3.96 2.72 2.41
C ILE A 51 4.44 1.29 2.28
N PHE A 52 4.34 0.74 1.08
CA PHE A 52 4.84 -0.60 0.79
C PHE A 52 5.38 -0.71 -0.64
N GLU A 53 6.20 -1.73 -0.88
CA GLU A 53 6.71 -2.11 -2.20
C GLU A 53 6.31 -3.55 -2.51
N GLN A 54 6.27 -3.89 -3.80
CA GLN A 54 6.13 -5.26 -4.27
C GLN A 54 7.46 -5.73 -4.87
N ASN A 55 8.02 -6.80 -4.31
CA ASN A 55 9.20 -7.46 -4.85
C ASN A 55 8.77 -8.71 -5.65
N ASP A 56 9.32 -8.80 -6.86
CA ASP A 56 9.19 -9.89 -7.84
C ASP A 56 7.81 -10.11 -8.51
N LYS A 57 7.88 -10.52 -9.78
CA LYS A 57 6.72 -10.79 -10.65
C LYS A 57 6.22 -12.23 -10.56
N GLU A 58 7.06 -13.17 -10.12
CA GLU A 58 6.70 -14.59 -10.04
C GLU A 58 6.09 -14.98 -8.69
N ILE A 59 6.52 -14.32 -7.61
CA ILE A 59 5.97 -14.47 -6.27
C ILE A 59 5.59 -13.08 -5.78
N GLN A 60 4.31 -12.84 -5.49
CA GLN A 60 3.85 -11.54 -5.01
C GLN A 60 4.25 -11.34 -3.55
N VAL A 61 5.41 -10.75 -3.33
CA VAL A 61 5.87 -10.38 -1.98
C VAL A 61 5.65 -8.89 -1.78
N VAL A 62 4.80 -8.53 -0.81
CA VAL A 62 4.63 -7.14 -0.38
C VAL A 62 5.41 -6.88 0.90
N ARG A 63 6.24 -5.84 0.89
CA ARG A 63 7.00 -5.37 2.05
C ARG A 63 6.45 -4.04 2.52
N ILE A 64 5.97 -3.99 3.76
CA ILE A 64 5.63 -2.72 4.42
C ILE A 64 6.92 -2.01 4.80
N ILE A 65 7.12 -0.79 4.30
CA ILE A 65 8.33 0.01 4.50
C ILE A 65 8.19 0.86 5.76
N LYS A 66 7.12 1.66 5.85
CA LYS A 66 6.87 2.60 6.94
C LYS A 66 5.44 3.11 6.96
N ILE A 67 5.06 3.68 8.11
CA ILE A 67 3.91 4.58 8.23
C ILE A 67 4.48 5.99 8.37
N GLU A 68 4.06 6.90 7.50
CA GLU A 68 4.54 8.28 7.55
C GLU A 68 3.41 9.28 7.29
N ASP A 69 3.60 10.51 7.79
CA ASP A 69 2.84 11.66 7.32
C ASP A 69 3.25 11.92 5.87
N TYR A 70 2.32 11.75 4.95
CA TYR A 70 2.53 11.99 3.53
C TYR A 70 1.67 13.21 3.20
N HIS A 71 2.23 14.41 3.13
CA HIS A 71 1.62 15.63 2.57
C HIS A 71 2.70 16.50 1.95
#